data_AF-R4WKE4-F1
#
_entry.id   AF-R4WKE4-F1
#
_cell.length_a   1.000
_cell.length_b   1.000
_cell.length_c   1.000
_cell.angle_alpha   90.00
_cell.angle_beta   90.00
_cell.angle_gamma   90.00
#
_symmetry.space_group_name_H-M   'P 1'
#
loop_
_entity.id
_entity.type
_entity.pdbx_description
1 polymer ?
#
loop_
_entity_poly.entity_id
_entity_poly.type
_entity_poly.pdbx_seq_one_letter_code
_entity_poly.pdbx_strand_id
1 'polypeptide(L)'
;MKRHSIAEIALIAAAVLAPLTQARAAGDSRAASPSPSPPIVKPDDSAAGNGDVAELEALIAAGKITEMRRTLNGSYGATLSYYPEMMLYYVALFQQSKFWRVSKTQNDVRAEAVYADFSKSTVTLADAEIRRVKLEAEMAYAEKQIAAQQDRANRLQADLDVARTQQGQVASYQQEQQNAIRELRTGQAAAQAQLRALQLRVQELQKQTDSDVPSPAK
;
A
#
# COMPACT_ATOMS: atom_id res chain seq x y z
N MET A 1 -14.66 -46.62 17.49
CA MET A 1 -15.27 -45.50 18.25
C MET A 1 -14.21 -44.42 18.46
N LYS A 2 -14.62 -43.14 18.49
CA LYS A 2 -13.83 -41.87 18.59
C LYS A 2 -13.36 -41.35 17.23
N ARG A 3 -14.22 -40.79 16.36
CA ARG A 3 -14.93 -39.48 16.38
C ARG A 3 -13.99 -38.28 16.59
N HIS A 4 -13.69 -37.64 15.47
CA HIS A 4 -13.05 -36.34 15.31
C HIS A 4 -13.91 -35.20 15.87
N SER A 5 -13.29 -34.21 16.49
CA SER A 5 -13.87 -32.87 16.65
C SER A 5 -12.77 -31.85 16.36
N ILE A 6 -12.74 -31.38 15.11
CA ILE A 6 -12.00 -30.19 14.67
C ILE A 6 -12.88 -28.98 14.97
N ALA A 7 -12.20 -27.93 15.42
CA ALA A 7 -12.72 -26.65 15.85
C ALA A 7 -13.63 -25.96 14.80
N GLU A 8 -14.80 -25.52 15.25
CA GLU A 8 -15.57 -24.45 14.61
C GLU A 8 -15.01 -23.10 15.07
N ILE A 9 -14.35 -22.37 14.18
CA ILE A 9 -14.22 -20.92 14.26
C ILE A 9 -14.31 -20.38 12.83
N ALA A 10 -15.46 -19.79 12.47
CA ALA A 10 -15.57 -18.63 11.60
C ALA A 10 -17.04 -18.33 11.30
N LEU A 11 -17.62 -17.36 12.01
CA LEU A 11 -18.82 -16.66 11.55
C LEU A 11 -18.73 -15.19 11.97
N ILE A 12 -18.15 -14.34 11.12
CA ILE A 12 -18.43 -12.90 11.13
C ILE A 12 -18.49 -12.43 9.67
N ALA A 13 -19.71 -12.25 9.17
CA ALA A 13 -19.99 -11.50 7.95
C ALA A 13 -21.35 -10.79 8.10
N ALA A 14 -21.32 -9.47 8.19
CA ALA A 14 -22.37 -8.52 7.77
C ALA A 14 -21.85 -7.10 8.11
N ALA A 15 -21.30 -6.33 7.16
CA ALA A 15 -22.00 -5.56 6.13
C ALA A 15 -22.99 -4.53 6.69
N VAL A 16 -22.59 -3.25 6.76
CA VAL A 16 -23.52 -2.12 6.63
C VAL A 16 -22.83 -1.00 5.86
N LEU A 17 -23.37 -0.72 4.66
CA LEU A 17 -23.11 0.45 3.84
C LEU A 17 -23.72 1.71 4.51
N ALA A 18 -23.01 2.82 4.38
CA ALA A 18 -23.53 4.16 4.66
C ALA A 18 -24.65 4.57 3.67
N PRO A 19 -25.49 5.52 4.08
CA PRO A 19 -25.55 6.76 3.29
C PRO A 19 -25.41 8.03 4.14
N LEU A 20 -24.61 8.97 3.64
CA LEU A 20 -24.52 10.35 4.12
C LEU A 20 -25.69 11.15 3.57
N THR A 21 -26.63 11.53 4.43
CA THR A 21 -27.66 12.55 4.15
C THR A 21 -27.34 13.85 4.89
N GLN A 22 -27.45 14.94 4.13
CA GLN A 22 -27.07 16.32 4.43
C GLN A 22 -28.28 17.15 4.91
N ALA A 23 -27.99 18.26 5.62
CA ALA A 23 -28.84 19.40 6.01
C ALA A 23 -29.77 19.20 7.23
N ARG A 24 -30.02 20.17 8.11
CA ARG A 24 -30.08 21.64 7.95
C ARG A 24 -29.90 22.35 9.31
N ALA A 25 -29.53 23.62 9.19
CA ALA A 25 -29.22 24.61 10.22
C ALA A 25 -30.33 24.99 11.22
N ALA A 26 -29.89 25.35 12.43
CA ALA A 26 -30.35 26.45 13.30
C ALA A 26 -29.26 26.56 14.40
N GLY A 27 -28.54 27.67 14.60
CA GLY A 27 -29.07 28.99 14.86
C GLY A 27 -29.19 29.18 16.37
N ASP A 28 -28.07 29.29 17.09
CA ASP A 28 -28.05 30.06 18.34
C ASP A 28 -26.68 30.72 18.56
N SER A 29 -26.77 31.98 18.93
CA SER A 29 -25.70 32.96 19.00
C SER A 29 -25.38 33.20 20.47
N ARG A 30 -24.20 32.81 20.96
CA ARG A 30 -23.70 33.35 22.23
C ARG A 30 -22.19 33.32 22.38
N ALA A 31 -21.63 34.53 22.32
CA ALA A 31 -20.44 35.02 23.01
C ALA A 31 -19.13 34.22 22.84
N ALA A 32 -18.43 34.49 21.75
CA ALA A 32 -16.98 34.31 21.69
C ALA A 32 -16.30 35.46 22.44
N SER A 33 -15.63 35.14 23.55
CA SER A 33 -14.65 36.01 24.21
C SER A 33 -13.56 36.42 23.23
N PRO A 34 -13.13 37.70 23.18
CA PRO A 34 -12.00 38.08 22.35
C PRO A 34 -10.73 37.45 22.92
N SER A 35 -10.17 36.46 22.21
CA SER A 35 -8.80 36.02 22.45
C SER A 35 -7.87 37.22 22.26
N PRO A 36 -6.92 37.48 23.19
CA PRO A 36 -5.92 38.52 22.97
C PRO A 36 -5.09 38.12 21.75
N SER A 37 -5.16 38.94 20.71
CA SER A 37 -4.23 38.86 19.59
C SER A 37 -2.81 38.97 20.14
N PRO A 38 -1.84 38.15 19.70
CA PRO A 38 -0.44 38.39 20.06
C PRO A 38 -0.08 39.81 19.59
N PRO A 39 0.72 40.56 20.36
CA PRO A 39 1.13 41.89 19.94
C PRO A 39 1.85 41.76 18.60
N ILE A 40 1.26 42.34 17.56
CA ILE A 40 2.02 42.75 16.38
C ILE A 40 2.98 43.79 16.92
N VAL A 41 4.18 43.36 17.27
CA VAL A 41 5.33 44.25 17.39
C VAL A 41 5.46 44.89 16.03
N LYS A 42 4.98 46.13 15.90
CA LYS A 42 5.37 47.01 14.81
C LYS A 42 6.89 47.11 14.88
N PRO A 43 7.63 46.64 13.86
CA PRO A 43 8.94 47.23 13.63
C PRO A 43 8.65 48.59 13.02
N ASP A 44 8.87 49.65 13.79
CA ASP A 44 9.16 50.95 13.19
C ASP A 44 10.24 50.73 12.09
N ASP A 45 10.02 51.37 10.94
CA ASP A 45 10.76 51.31 9.67
C ASP A 45 10.52 50.12 8.70
N SER A 46 9.30 49.61 8.62
CA SER A 46 8.91 48.63 7.57
C SER A 46 8.29 49.27 6.32
N ALA A 47 9.08 50.08 5.60
CA ALA A 47 8.82 50.47 4.21
C ALA A 47 10.06 50.33 3.29
N ALA A 48 11.10 49.62 3.76
CA ALA A 48 12.35 49.36 3.02
C ALA A 48 12.39 47.95 2.36
N GLY A 49 11.30 47.18 2.42
CA GLY A 49 11.30 45.74 2.14
C GLY A 49 11.65 45.30 0.71
N ASN A 50 11.37 46.13 -0.31
CA ASN A 50 11.67 45.78 -1.71
C ASN A 50 12.97 46.43 -2.22
N GLY A 51 13.30 47.64 -1.74
CA GLY A 51 14.52 48.34 -2.14
C GLY A 51 15.77 47.66 -1.59
N ASP A 52 15.71 47.19 -0.34
CA ASP A 52 16.83 46.54 0.31
C ASP A 52 17.16 45.17 -0.29
N VAL A 53 16.13 44.47 -0.79
CA VAL A 53 16.29 43.21 -1.54
C VAL A 53 16.99 43.48 -2.87
N ALA A 54 16.50 44.43 -3.66
CA ALA A 54 17.09 44.75 -4.97
C ALA A 54 18.53 45.25 -4.84
N GLU A 55 18.84 46.04 -3.82
CA GLU A 55 20.21 46.48 -3.53
C GLU A 55 21.12 45.32 -3.15
N LEU A 56 20.67 44.42 -2.27
CA LEU A 56 21.43 43.23 -1.91
C LEU A 56 21.71 42.35 -3.14
N GLU A 57 20.71 42.11 -3.99
CA GLU A 57 20.87 41.36 -5.23
C GLU A 57 21.88 42.02 -6.17
N ALA A 58 21.83 43.34 -6.32
CA ALA A 58 22.79 44.09 -7.12
C ALA A 58 24.22 44.00 -6.56
N LEU A 59 24.39 44.08 -5.24
CA LEU A 59 25.69 43.95 -4.57
C LEU A 59 26.27 42.53 -4.69
N ILE A 60 25.42 41.51 -4.60
CA ILE A 60 25.78 40.11 -4.83
C ILE A 60 26.23 39.93 -6.30
N ALA A 61 25.44 40.42 -7.26
CA ALA A 61 25.77 40.33 -8.68
C ALA A 61 27.06 41.09 -9.05
N ALA A 62 27.31 42.23 -8.40
CA ALA A 62 28.53 43.00 -8.57
C ALA A 62 29.75 42.42 -7.83
N GLY A 63 29.57 41.35 -7.03
CA GLY A 63 30.64 40.75 -6.23
C GLY A 63 31.20 41.68 -5.15
N LYS A 64 30.42 42.68 -4.72
CA LYS A 64 30.85 43.71 -3.76
C LYS A 64 30.63 43.32 -2.30
N ILE A 65 29.92 42.24 -2.05
CA ILE A 65 29.54 41.80 -0.72
C ILE A 65 30.14 40.42 -0.43
N THR A 66 30.60 40.21 0.81
CA THR A 66 31.18 38.95 1.26
C THR A 66 30.18 38.22 2.16
N GLU A 67 29.82 36.99 1.82
CA GLU A 67 29.01 36.14 2.70
C GLU A 67 29.84 35.69 3.90
N MET A 68 29.37 36.01 5.11
CA MET A 68 30.03 35.63 6.37
C MET A 68 29.41 34.35 6.95
N ARG A 69 28.07 34.26 6.93
CA ARG A 69 27.33 33.10 7.44
C ARG A 69 26.14 32.81 6.55
N ARG A 70 25.78 31.53 6.47
CA ARG A 70 24.58 31.07 5.80
C ARG A 70 24.01 29.83 6.50
N THR A 71 22.71 29.85 6.75
CA THR A 71 21.93 28.71 7.24
C THR A 71 20.93 28.29 6.17
N LEU A 72 20.73 26.98 6.01
CA LEU A 72 19.72 26.38 5.12
C LEU A 72 18.89 25.34 5.87
N ASN A 73 17.57 25.46 5.78
CA ASN A 73 16.58 24.54 6.33
C ASN A 73 15.50 24.29 5.27
N GLY A 74 15.50 23.12 4.65
CA GLY A 74 14.61 22.84 3.51
C GLY A 74 14.80 23.88 2.39
N SER A 75 13.71 24.49 1.93
CA SER A 75 13.76 25.56 0.95
C SER A 75 14.03 26.96 1.53
N TYR A 76 14.06 27.11 2.85
CA TYR A 76 14.27 28.39 3.54
C TYR A 76 15.73 28.55 4.00
N GLY A 77 16.21 29.78 4.03
CA GLY A 77 17.53 30.06 4.54
C GLY A 77 17.72 31.50 4.98
N ALA A 78 18.81 31.73 5.70
CA ALA A 78 19.23 33.05 6.14
C ALA A 78 20.70 33.26 5.80
N THR A 79 21.08 34.47 5.39
CA THR A 79 22.47 34.87 5.17
C THR A 79 22.83 36.10 5.99
N LEU A 80 24.08 36.15 6.43
CA LEU A 80 24.74 37.35 6.94
C LEU A 80 25.89 37.66 5.99
N SER A 81 25.88 38.87 5.44
CA SER A 81 26.85 39.32 4.44
C SER A 81 27.37 40.70 4.81
N TYR A 82 28.61 41.00 4.46
CA TYR A 82 29.29 42.25 4.81
C TYR A 82 29.74 42.99 3.55
N TYR A 83 29.40 44.27 3.48
CA TYR A 83 29.80 45.18 2.42
C TYR A 83 30.92 46.11 2.92
N PRO A 84 32.19 45.85 2.56
CA PRO A 84 33.33 46.56 3.13
C PRO A 84 33.42 48.04 2.73
N GLU A 85 32.98 48.42 1.51
CA GLU A 85 33.10 49.83 1.06
C GLU A 85 32.26 50.79 1.91
N MET A 86 31.13 50.33 2.45
CA MET A 86 30.23 51.14 3.30
C MET A 86 30.16 50.65 4.76
N MET A 87 30.95 49.63 5.12
CA MET A 87 30.93 48.98 6.43
C MET A 87 29.51 48.56 6.87
N LEU A 88 28.72 48.05 5.93
CA LEU A 88 27.32 47.65 6.16
C LEU A 88 27.20 46.13 6.22
N TYR A 89 26.47 45.66 7.23
CA TYR A 89 25.99 44.29 7.30
C TYR A 89 24.62 44.19 6.66
N TYR A 90 24.44 43.12 5.88
CA TYR A 90 23.20 42.71 5.27
C TYR A 90 22.80 41.37 5.86
N VAL A 91 21.62 41.31 6.46
CA VAL A 91 21.01 40.08 6.93
C VAL A 91 19.79 39.80 6.09
N ALA A 92 19.73 38.66 5.44
CA ALA A 92 18.65 38.33 4.53
C ALA A 92 17.99 37.00 4.88
N LEU A 93 16.67 36.96 4.73
CA LEU A 93 15.87 35.75 4.76
C LEU A 93 15.43 35.44 3.33
N PHE A 94 15.64 34.21 2.88
CA PHE A 94 15.32 33.76 1.54
C PHE A 94 14.55 32.45 1.53
N GLN A 95 13.80 32.24 0.45
CA GLN A 95 13.15 30.98 0.12
C GLN A 95 13.46 30.63 -1.34
N GLN A 96 14.01 29.45 -1.62
CA GLN A 96 14.38 29.01 -2.97
C GLN A 96 15.21 30.07 -3.73
N SER A 97 16.20 30.65 -3.04
CA SER A 97 17.07 31.70 -3.56
C SER A 97 16.38 33.05 -3.88
N LYS A 98 15.14 33.26 -3.43
CA LYS A 98 14.46 34.56 -3.48
C LYS A 98 14.46 35.21 -2.12
N PHE A 99 15.05 36.41 -2.03
CA PHE A 99 15.03 37.20 -0.82
C PHE A 99 13.67 37.86 -0.65
N TRP A 100 13.12 37.78 0.55
CA TRP A 100 11.81 38.35 0.88
C TRP A 100 11.84 39.22 2.14
N ARG A 101 12.97 39.21 2.85
CA ARG A 101 13.24 40.15 3.95
C ARG A 101 14.74 40.40 4.02
N VAL A 102 15.14 41.67 4.04
CA VAL A 102 16.53 42.11 4.22
C VAL A 102 16.56 43.16 5.32
N SER A 103 17.60 43.13 6.15
CA SER A 103 17.89 44.13 7.17
C SER A 103 19.34 44.59 7.04
N LYS A 104 19.55 45.91 7.09
CA LYS A 104 20.87 46.53 7.02
C LYS A 104 21.23 47.16 8.35
N THR A 105 22.49 47.06 8.74
CA THR A 105 23.01 47.69 9.97
C THR A 105 24.51 47.89 9.86
N GLN A 106 25.04 48.95 10.46
CA GLN A 106 26.50 49.12 10.64
C GLN A 106 27.00 48.49 11.95
N ASN A 107 26.07 48.10 12.84
CA ASN A 107 26.38 47.47 14.12
C ASN A 107 26.44 45.94 13.97
N ASP A 108 27.63 45.39 14.22
CA ASP A 108 27.95 43.96 14.19
C ASP A 108 27.06 43.12 15.13
N VAL A 109 26.92 43.55 16.40
CA VAL A 109 26.11 42.85 17.40
C VAL A 109 24.65 42.77 16.98
N ARG A 110 24.12 43.85 16.38
CA ARG A 110 22.75 43.86 15.84
C ARG A 110 22.62 42.95 14.63
N ALA A 111 23.63 42.89 13.76
CA ALA A 111 23.61 42.02 12.58
C ALA A 111 23.55 40.54 12.98
N GLU A 112 24.39 40.13 13.92
CA GLU A 112 24.42 38.76 14.45
C GLU A 112 23.11 38.41 15.18
N ALA A 113 22.51 39.34 15.93
CA ALA A 113 21.22 39.14 16.58
C ALA A 113 20.08 38.92 15.57
N VAL A 114 19.99 39.77 14.53
CA VAL A 114 18.97 39.62 13.48
C VAL A 114 19.20 38.32 12.69
N TYR A 115 20.45 37.95 12.44
CA TYR A 115 20.79 36.68 11.78
C TYR A 115 20.34 35.48 12.62
N ALA A 116 20.57 35.49 13.93
CA ALA A 116 20.12 34.44 14.82
C ALA A 116 18.58 34.29 14.81
N ASP A 117 17.85 35.40 14.82
CA ASP A 117 16.39 35.40 14.74
C ASP A 117 15.87 34.88 13.39
N PHE A 118 16.49 35.29 12.28
CA PHE A 118 16.15 34.79 10.95
C PHE A 118 16.47 33.31 10.83
N SER A 119 17.65 32.88 11.27
CA SER A 119 18.05 31.48 11.30
C SER A 119 17.05 30.63 12.11
N LYS A 120 16.64 31.08 13.29
CA LYS A 120 15.60 30.42 14.09
C LYS A 120 14.25 30.36 13.37
N SER A 121 13.87 31.44 12.69
CA SER A 121 12.63 31.50 11.91
C SER A 121 12.64 30.54 10.71
N THR A 122 13.79 30.30 10.09
CA THR A 122 13.87 29.32 8.97
C THR A 122 13.56 27.89 9.42
N VAL A 123 13.84 27.54 10.68
CA VAL A 123 13.51 26.21 11.23
C VAL A 123 12.00 26.01 11.27
N THR A 124 11.27 26.98 11.84
CA THR A 124 9.80 26.87 11.95
C THR A 124 9.11 26.95 10.59
N LEU A 125 9.63 27.74 9.66
CA LEU A 125 9.10 27.81 8.28
C LEU A 125 9.32 26.50 7.51
N ALA A 126 10.46 25.84 7.71
CA ALA A 126 10.80 24.59 7.03
C ALA A 126 10.13 23.35 7.63
N ASP A 127 9.63 23.41 8.88
CA ASP A 127 9.08 22.26 9.59
C ASP A 127 8.01 21.51 8.80
N ALA A 128 7.05 22.24 8.21
CA ALA A 128 5.97 21.64 7.44
C ALA A 128 6.48 20.97 6.15
N GLU A 129 7.42 21.61 5.46
CA GLU A 129 8.06 21.09 4.24
C GLU A 129 8.83 19.80 4.54
N ILE A 130 9.65 19.81 5.59
CA ILE A 130 10.45 18.66 6.01
C ILE A 130 9.54 17.49 6.41
N ARG A 131 8.45 17.76 7.14
CA ARG A 131 7.46 16.73 7.50
C ARG A 131 6.79 16.16 6.27
N ARG A 132 6.41 16.99 5.30
CA ARG A 132 5.81 16.53 4.04
C ARG A 132 6.73 15.57 3.30
N VAL A 133 8.01 15.93 3.12
CA VAL A 133 8.99 15.08 2.41
C VAL A 133 9.15 13.72 3.11
N LYS A 134 9.19 13.71 4.45
CA LYS A 134 9.26 12.46 5.22
C LYS A 134 8.02 11.60 5.03
N LEU A 135 6.84 12.20 5.14
CA LEU A 135 5.56 11.50 4.95
C LEU A 135 5.40 10.95 3.53
N GLU A 136 5.83 11.70 2.51
CA GLU A 136 5.82 11.23 1.12
C GLU A 136 6.73 10.01 0.93
N ALA A 137 7.91 10.00 1.56
CA ALA A 137 8.82 8.86 1.54
C ALA A 137 8.24 7.63 2.28
N GLU A 138 7.60 7.84 3.43
CA GLU A 138 6.92 6.79 4.20
C GLU A 138 5.76 6.18 3.39
N MET A 139 4.96 7.02 2.73
CA MET A 139 3.87 6.60 1.86
C MET A 139 4.39 5.75 0.69
N ALA A 140 5.40 6.23 -0.04
CA ALA A 140 6.00 5.50 -1.16
C ALA A 140 6.61 4.16 -0.72
N TYR A 141 7.15 4.08 0.50
CA TYR A 141 7.63 2.83 1.06
C TYR A 141 6.50 1.85 1.40
N ALA A 142 5.42 2.34 2.02
CA ALA A 142 4.23 1.53 2.32
C ALA A 142 3.57 1.00 1.04
N GLU A 143 3.43 1.82 0.00
CA GLU A 143 2.90 1.41 -1.30
C GLU A 143 3.70 0.26 -1.92
N LYS A 144 5.04 0.31 -1.85
CA LYS A 144 5.91 -0.79 -2.31
C LYS A 144 5.67 -2.08 -1.53
N GLN A 145 5.48 -1.98 -0.20
CA GLN A 145 5.17 -3.15 0.61
C GLN A 145 3.81 -3.75 0.26
N ILE A 146 2.79 -2.91 0.08
CA ILE A 146 1.44 -3.34 -0.33
C ILE A 146 1.52 -4.07 -1.69
N ALA A 147 2.22 -3.50 -2.67
CA ALA A 147 2.40 -4.13 -3.98
C ALA A 147 3.06 -5.52 -3.86
N ALA A 148 4.14 -5.64 -3.05
CA ALA A 148 4.80 -6.91 -2.84
C ALA A 148 3.91 -7.97 -2.16
N GLN A 149 3.05 -7.55 -1.23
CA GLN A 149 2.09 -8.47 -0.59
C GLN A 149 0.97 -8.87 -1.55
N GLN A 150 0.49 -7.93 -2.37
CA GLN A 150 -0.53 -8.22 -3.38
C GLN A 150 0.00 -9.24 -4.41
N ASP A 151 1.23 -9.07 -4.88
CA ASP A 151 1.87 -10.02 -5.79
C ASP A 151 1.98 -11.42 -5.17
N ARG A 152 2.35 -11.48 -3.88
CA ARG A 152 2.41 -12.76 -3.15
C ARG A 152 1.04 -13.39 -3.02
N ALA A 153 0.01 -12.61 -2.69
CA ALA A 153 -1.36 -13.09 -2.56
C ALA A 153 -1.87 -13.64 -3.90
N ASN A 154 -1.63 -12.91 -5.00
CA ASN A 154 -2.04 -13.34 -6.35
C ASN A 154 -1.38 -14.67 -6.76
N ARG A 155 -0.08 -14.85 -6.49
CA ARG A 155 0.62 -16.11 -6.77
C ARG A 155 0.06 -17.26 -5.94
N LEU A 156 -0.13 -17.05 -4.64
CA LEU A 156 -0.70 -18.07 -3.76
C LEU A 156 -2.12 -18.46 -4.19
N GLN A 157 -2.92 -17.48 -4.63
CA GLN A 157 -4.26 -17.74 -5.15
C GLN A 157 -4.21 -18.60 -6.43
N ALA A 158 -3.32 -18.28 -7.37
CA ALA A 158 -3.13 -19.09 -8.58
C ALA A 158 -2.71 -20.52 -8.24
N ASP A 159 -1.78 -20.70 -7.30
CA ASP A 159 -1.33 -22.02 -6.84
C ASP A 159 -2.49 -22.82 -6.21
N LEU A 160 -3.34 -22.17 -5.41
CA LEU A 160 -4.51 -22.80 -4.80
C LEU A 160 -5.55 -23.21 -5.85
N ASP A 161 -5.78 -22.38 -6.87
CA ASP A 161 -6.74 -22.69 -7.93
C ASP A 161 -6.26 -23.88 -8.79
N VAL A 162 -4.96 -23.94 -9.09
CA VAL A 162 -4.34 -25.12 -9.73
C VAL A 162 -4.50 -26.35 -8.85
N ALA A 163 -4.17 -26.26 -7.55
CA ALA A 163 -4.29 -27.39 -6.62
C ALA A 163 -5.73 -27.91 -6.53
N ARG A 164 -6.73 -27.01 -6.44
CA ARG A 164 -8.16 -27.38 -6.43
C ARG A 164 -8.58 -28.07 -7.72
N THR A 165 -8.12 -27.58 -8.86
CA THR A 165 -8.41 -28.17 -10.17
C THR A 165 -7.84 -29.58 -10.26
N GLN A 166 -6.59 -29.77 -9.84
CA GLN A 166 -5.94 -31.09 -9.82
C GLN A 166 -6.66 -32.06 -8.87
N GLN A 167 -7.04 -31.60 -7.67
CA GLN A 167 -7.81 -32.42 -6.73
C GLN A 167 -9.14 -32.86 -7.33
N GLY A 168 -9.84 -31.95 -8.03
CA GLY A 168 -11.08 -32.28 -8.74
C GLY A 168 -10.89 -33.35 -9.81
N GLN A 169 -9.83 -33.26 -10.62
CA GLN A 169 -9.50 -34.24 -11.66
C GLN A 169 -9.15 -35.62 -11.08
N VAL A 170 -8.40 -35.66 -9.98
CA VAL A 170 -8.08 -36.92 -9.30
C VAL A 170 -9.35 -37.56 -8.74
N ALA A 171 -10.22 -36.76 -8.12
CA ALA A 171 -11.49 -37.24 -7.59
C ALA A 171 -12.42 -37.79 -8.71
N SER A 172 -12.53 -37.08 -9.84
CA SER A 172 -13.35 -37.53 -10.98
C SER A 172 -12.80 -38.83 -11.57
N TYR A 173 -11.49 -38.90 -11.78
CA TYR A 173 -10.83 -40.10 -12.28
C TYR A 173 -11.05 -41.31 -11.36
N GLN A 174 -10.93 -41.13 -10.04
CA GLN A 174 -11.20 -42.19 -9.08
C GLN A 174 -12.66 -42.68 -9.16
N GLN A 175 -13.61 -41.77 -9.32
CA GLN A 175 -15.02 -42.13 -9.47
C GLN A 175 -15.27 -42.93 -10.77
N GLU A 176 -14.65 -42.52 -11.87
CA GLU A 176 -14.70 -43.23 -13.15
C GLU A 176 -14.12 -44.65 -13.04
N GLN A 177 -12.96 -44.81 -12.39
CA GLN A 177 -12.37 -46.13 -12.17
C GLN A 177 -13.26 -47.03 -11.31
N GLN A 178 -13.89 -46.49 -10.26
CA GLN A 178 -14.84 -47.25 -9.46
C GLN A 178 -16.08 -47.68 -10.27
N ASN A 179 -16.56 -46.83 -11.19
CA ASN A 179 -17.64 -47.19 -12.10
C ASN A 179 -17.22 -48.30 -13.06
N ALA A 180 -16.05 -48.18 -13.69
CA ALA A 180 -15.51 -49.17 -14.62
C ALA A 180 -15.32 -50.55 -13.94
N ILE A 181 -14.82 -50.58 -12.70
CA ILE A 181 -14.71 -51.82 -11.91
C ILE A 181 -16.08 -52.45 -11.68
N ARG A 182 -17.10 -51.65 -11.35
CA ARG A 182 -18.47 -52.16 -11.16
C ARG A 182 -19.02 -52.77 -12.45
N GLU A 183 -18.86 -52.08 -13.57
CA GLU A 183 -19.29 -52.57 -14.89
C GLU A 183 -18.56 -53.87 -15.26
N LEU A 184 -17.24 -53.92 -15.12
CA LEU A 184 -16.44 -55.13 -15.38
C LEU A 184 -16.90 -56.32 -14.53
N ARG A 185 -17.18 -56.11 -13.23
CA ARG A 185 -17.72 -57.16 -12.35
C ARG A 185 -19.08 -57.65 -12.81
N THR A 186 -19.98 -56.76 -13.23
CA THR A 186 -21.29 -57.15 -13.78
C THR A 186 -21.14 -57.94 -15.07
N GLY A 187 -20.27 -57.52 -15.99
CA GLY A 187 -19.97 -58.23 -17.22
C GLY A 187 -19.35 -59.61 -16.99
N GLN A 188 -18.41 -59.71 -16.04
CA GLN A 188 -17.80 -60.98 -15.65
C GLN A 188 -18.85 -61.96 -15.10
N ALA A 189 -19.75 -61.49 -14.22
CA ALA A 189 -20.81 -62.32 -13.66
C ALA A 189 -21.78 -62.82 -14.75
N ALA A 190 -22.13 -61.97 -15.72
CA ALA A 190 -22.97 -62.34 -16.86
C ALA A 190 -22.29 -63.39 -17.76
N ALA A 191 -21.00 -63.20 -18.10
CA ALA A 191 -20.24 -64.16 -18.90
C ALA A 191 -20.11 -65.53 -18.20
N GLN A 192 -19.88 -65.55 -16.88
CA GLN A 192 -19.83 -66.78 -16.09
C GLN A 192 -21.19 -67.49 -16.03
N ALA A 193 -22.30 -66.75 -15.96
CA ALA A 193 -23.64 -67.32 -16.02
C ALA A 193 -23.91 -67.96 -17.39
N GLN A 194 -23.51 -67.31 -18.49
CA GLN A 194 -23.62 -67.84 -19.84
C GLN A 194 -22.78 -69.11 -20.03
N LEU A 195 -21.53 -69.12 -19.53
CA LEU A 195 -20.66 -70.30 -19.60
C LEU A 195 -21.30 -71.51 -18.89
N ARG A 196 -21.85 -71.30 -17.68
CA ARG A 196 -22.56 -72.36 -16.94
C ARG A 196 -23.78 -72.87 -17.70
N ALA A 197 -24.57 -71.98 -18.29
CA ALA A 197 -25.74 -72.35 -19.09
C ALA A 197 -25.35 -73.18 -20.34
N LEU A 198 -24.27 -72.80 -21.03
CA LEU A 198 -23.75 -73.54 -22.17
C LEU A 198 -23.21 -74.92 -21.78
N GLN A 199 -22.47 -75.02 -20.68
CA GLN A 199 -21.96 -76.29 -20.17
C GLN A 199 -23.08 -77.29 -19.85
N LEU A 200 -24.15 -76.82 -19.19
CA LEU A 200 -25.33 -77.65 -18.91
C LEU A 200 -26.00 -78.15 -20.21
N ARG A 201 -26.09 -77.29 -21.23
CA ARG A 201 -26.68 -77.67 -22.52
C ARG A 201 -25.83 -78.69 -23.28
N VAL A 202 -24.51 -78.58 -23.23
CA VAL A 202 -23.60 -79.58 -23.81
C VAL A 202 -23.78 -80.92 -23.13
N GLN A 203 -23.85 -80.96 -21.80
CA GLN A 203 -24.07 -82.20 -21.06
C GLN A 203 -25.42 -82.86 -21.38
N GLU A 204 -26.47 -82.05 -21.53
CA GLU A 204 -27.80 -82.54 -21.93
C GLU A 204 -27.78 -83.16 -23.33
N LEU A 205 -27.14 -82.49 -24.31
CA LEU A 205 -26.99 -83.02 -25.66
C LEU A 205 -26.16 -84.32 -25.69
N GLN A 206 -25.10 -84.41 -24.87
CA GLN A 206 -24.31 -85.64 -24.74
C GLN A 206 -25.13 -86.80 -24.19
N LYS A 207 -25.93 -86.58 -23.13
CA LYS A 207 -26.83 -87.61 -22.59
C LYS A 207 -27.85 -88.10 -23.62
N GLN A 208 -28.41 -87.19 -24.41
CA GLN A 208 -29.35 -87.54 -25.48
C GLN A 208 -28.68 -88.35 -26.59
N THR A 209 -27.41 -88.08 -26.90
CA THR A 209 -26.66 -88.83 -27.92
C THR A 209 -26.28 -90.22 -27.41
N ASP A 210 -25.80 -90.36 -26.17
CA ASP A 210 -25.43 -91.65 -25.57
C ASP A 210 -26.63 -92.58 -25.34
N SER A 211 -27.84 -92.02 -25.21
CA SER A 211 -29.06 -92.83 -25.11
C SER A 211 -29.61 -93.29 -26.46
N ASP A 212 -29.09 -92.76 -27.57
CA ASP A 212 -29.48 -93.11 -28.95
C ASP A 212 -28.45 -94.03 -29.64
N VAL A 213 -27.34 -94.36 -28.98
CA VAL A 213 -26.38 -95.38 -29.45
C VAL A 213 -26.87 -96.78 -29.01
N PRO A 214 -27.21 -97.70 -29.93
CA PRO A 214 -27.61 -99.04 -29.56
C PRO A 214 -26.42 -99.81 -29.00
N SER A 215 -26.57 -100.36 -27.80
CA SER A 215 -25.69 -101.42 -27.30
C SER A 215 -25.65 -102.56 -28.32
N PRO A 216 -24.49 -102.92 -28.92
CA PRO A 216 -24.41 -104.16 -29.68
C PRO A 216 -24.61 -105.31 -28.69
N ALA A 217 -25.73 -106.01 -28.85
CA ALA A 217 -26.04 -107.20 -28.08
C ALA A 217 -25.04 -108.32 -28.39
N LYS A 218 -24.59 -108.97 -27.30
CA LYS A 218 -23.77 -110.19 -27.14
C LYS A 218 -22.26 -110.08 -27.23
#